data_AF-A0A2N8BUF4-F1
#
_entry.id   AF-A0A2N8BUF4-F1
#
_cell.length_a   1.000
_cell.length_b   1.000
_cell.length_c   1.000
_cell.angle_alpha   90.00
_cell.angle_beta   90.00
_cell.angle_gamma   90.00
#
_symmetry.space_group_name_H-M   'P 1'
#
loop_
_entity.id
_entity.type
_entity.pdbx_description
1 polymer ?
#
loop_
_entity_poly.entity_id
_entity_poly.type
_entity_poly.pdbx_seq_one_letter_code
_entity_poly.pdbx_strand_id
1 'polypeptide(L)'
;MKKSDLELGRFDPTATLIRIATVMSITGIGRATVYKLMSQPESGFPQPVKLTDSNARGAPVAWVLSEVLNWTRARIAARDKAAA
;
A
#
# COMPACT_ATOMS: atom_id res chain seq x y z
N MET A 1 14.02 -16.64 -5.70
CA MET A 1 13.89 -15.41 -4.89
C MET A 1 14.52 -14.27 -5.68
N LYS A 2 13.73 -13.33 -6.23
CA LYS A 2 14.28 -12.24 -7.05
C LYS A 2 14.91 -11.19 -6.12
N LYS A 3 16.11 -10.70 -6.46
CA LYS A 3 16.89 -9.71 -5.70
C LYS A 3 16.17 -8.37 -5.42
N SER A 4 14.99 -8.15 -5.99
CA SER A 4 14.20 -6.92 -5.85
C SER A 4 13.63 -6.68 -4.45
N ASP A 5 13.40 -7.73 -3.68
CA ASP A 5 12.60 -7.64 -2.44
C ASP A 5 13.43 -7.14 -1.24
N LEU A 6 14.76 -7.07 -1.37
CA LEU A 6 15.70 -6.61 -0.34
C LEU A 6 16.05 -5.11 -0.44
N GLU A 7 15.53 -4.40 -1.44
CA GLU A 7 16.06 -3.08 -1.82
C GLU A 7 15.19 -1.90 -1.40
N LEU A 8 14.11 -2.13 -0.66
CA LEU A 8 13.30 -1.05 -0.09
C LEU A 8 13.92 -0.48 1.19
N GLY A 9 14.78 -1.24 1.88
CA GLY A 9 15.42 -0.80 3.12
C GLY A 9 16.43 0.33 2.96
N ARG A 10 16.89 0.62 1.73
CA ARG A 10 17.82 1.72 1.43
C ARG A 10 17.15 3.07 1.15
N PHE A 11 15.82 3.09 1.02
CA PHE A 11 15.09 4.31 0.72
C PHE A 11 14.29 4.78 1.94
N ASP A 12 14.08 6.09 2.06
CA ASP A 12 13.22 6.65 3.11
C ASP A 12 11.78 6.15 2.90
N PRO A 13 11.20 5.38 3.83
CA PRO A 13 9.86 4.83 3.65
C PRO A 13 8.77 5.90 3.59
N THR A 14 9.02 7.12 4.08
CA THR A 14 8.08 8.24 4.02
C THR A 14 8.10 8.98 2.68
N ALA A 15 9.18 8.85 1.91
CA ALA A 15 9.33 9.44 0.57
C ALA A 15 9.29 8.39 -0.57
N THR A 16 9.24 7.10 -0.25
CA THR A 16 9.24 6.02 -1.23
C THR A 16 7.83 5.72 -1.74
N LEU A 17 7.64 5.85 -3.06
CA LEU A 17 6.41 5.48 -3.75
C LEU A 17 6.49 4.06 -4.32
N ILE A 18 5.58 3.19 -3.92
CA ILE A 18 5.49 1.79 -4.36
C ILE A 18 4.31 1.57 -5.30
N ARG A 19 4.49 0.66 -6.27
CA ARG A 19 3.44 0.27 -7.21
C ARG A 19 2.56 -0.82 -6.62
N ILE A 20 1.39 -1.03 -7.24
CA ILE A 20 0.37 -1.96 -6.75
C ILE A 20 0.89 -3.40 -6.56
N ALA A 21 1.83 -3.86 -7.39
CA ALA A 21 2.44 -5.18 -7.21
C ALA A 21 3.12 -5.31 -5.82
N THR A 22 3.86 -4.29 -5.40
CA THR A 22 4.50 -4.25 -4.08
C THR A 22 3.49 -4.08 -2.95
N VAL A 23 2.44 -3.27 -3.15
CA VAL A 23 1.33 -3.16 -2.18
C VAL A 23 0.69 -4.53 -1.93
N MET A 24 0.42 -5.29 -3.00
CA MET A 24 -0.13 -6.64 -2.92
C MET A 24 0.85 -7.59 -2.21
N SER A 25 2.15 -7.52 -2.51
CA SER A 25 3.17 -8.33 -1.83
C SER A 25 3.28 -8.03 -0.33
N ILE A 26 3.14 -6.76 0.09
CA ILE A 26 3.21 -6.35 1.50
C ILE A 26 1.94 -6.72 2.27
N THR A 27 0.78 -6.50 1.66
CA THR A 27 -0.52 -6.64 2.34
C THR A 27 -1.15 -8.04 2.19
N GLY A 28 -0.73 -8.81 1.18
CA GLY A 28 -1.38 -10.06 0.78
C GLY A 28 -2.73 -9.86 0.09
N ILE A 29 -3.15 -8.62 -0.18
CA ILE A 29 -4.47 -8.31 -0.73
C ILE A 29 -4.44 -8.31 -2.26
N GLY A 30 -5.44 -8.93 -2.88
CA GLY A 30 -5.59 -8.94 -4.33
C GLY A 30 -5.91 -7.56 -4.92
N ARG A 31 -5.46 -7.31 -6.16
CA ARG A 31 -5.61 -6.03 -6.88
C ARG A 31 -7.03 -5.46 -6.85
N ALA A 32 -8.05 -6.28 -7.13
CA ALA A 32 -9.44 -5.82 -7.16
C ALA A 32 -9.89 -5.29 -5.79
N THR A 33 -9.49 -5.98 -4.72
CA THR A 33 -9.80 -5.59 -3.35
C THR A 33 -9.04 -4.34 -2.94
N VAL A 34 -7.78 -4.14 -3.38
CA VAL A 34 -7.05 -2.88 -3.16
C VAL A 34 -7.85 -1.70 -3.70
N TYR A 35 -8.33 -1.78 -4.94
CA TYR A 35 -9.14 -0.71 -5.51
C TYR A 35 -10.49 -0.52 -4.80
N LYS A 36 -11.11 -1.61 -4.34
CA LYS A 36 -12.32 -1.52 -3.52
C LYS A 36 -12.06 -0.77 -2.21
N LEU A 37 -10.98 -1.09 -1.50
CA LEU A 37 -10.61 -0.43 -0.25
C LEU A 37 -10.32 1.06 -0.47
N MET A 38 -9.67 1.43 -1.58
CA MET A 38 -9.44 2.85 -1.89
C MET A 38 -10.74 3.64 -2.06
N SER A 39 -11.80 3.01 -2.59
CA SER A 39 -13.12 3.62 -2.73
C SER A 39 -13.94 3.66 -1.43
N GLN A 40 -13.40 3.12 -0.34
CA GLN A 40 -14.04 2.99 0.97
C GLN A 40 -13.24 3.78 2.02
N PRO A 41 -13.58 5.06 2.27
CA PRO A 41 -12.86 5.89 3.25
C PRO A 41 -12.80 5.26 4.65
N GLU A 42 -13.83 4.52 5.04
CA GLU A 42 -13.92 3.81 6.31
C GLU A 42 -12.90 2.67 6.47
N SER A 43 -12.31 2.20 5.37
CA SER A 43 -11.30 1.13 5.41
C SER A 43 -9.96 1.58 6.00
N GLY A 44 -9.72 2.91 6.06
CA GLY A 44 -8.44 3.49 6.43
C GLY A 44 -7.29 3.11 5.50
N PHE A 45 -7.58 2.53 4.32
CA PHE A 45 -6.56 2.10 3.38
C PHE A 45 -5.85 3.31 2.73
N PRO A 46 -4.51 3.26 2.55
CA PRO A 46 -3.76 4.37 1.98
C PRO A 46 -4.28 4.82 0.61
N GLN A 47 -4.39 6.14 0.44
CA GLN A 47 -4.84 6.73 -0.82
C GLN A 47 -3.68 6.79 -1.84
N PRO A 48 -3.99 6.70 -3.14
CA PRO A 48 -2.97 6.73 -4.18
C PRO A 48 -2.39 8.14 -4.39
N VAL A 49 -1.09 8.21 -4.62
CA VAL A 49 -0.40 9.38 -5.17
C VAL A 49 -0.39 9.27 -6.70
N LYS A 50 -0.87 10.30 -7.40
CA LYS A 50 -0.76 10.40 -8.87
C LYS A 50 0.70 10.62 -9.25
N LEU A 51 1.19 9.87 -10.24
CA LEU A 51 2.57 10.02 -10.73
C LEU A 51 2.69 10.99 -11.91
N THR A 52 1.56 11.46 -12.44
CA THR A 52 1.49 12.45 -13.51
C THR A 52 0.30 13.38 -13.25
N ASP A 53 0.27 14.53 -13.92
CA ASP A 53 -0.85 15.48 -13.86
C ASP A 53 -2.09 15.02 -14.65
N SER A 54 -2.01 13.87 -15.32
CA SER A 54 -3.11 13.34 -16.12
C SER A 54 -4.23 12.84 -15.22
N ASN A 55 -5.45 13.31 -15.51
CA ASN A 55 -6.69 12.78 -14.92
C ASN A 55 -7.34 11.68 -15.77
N ALA A 56 -6.64 11.20 -16.82
CA ALA A 56 -7.16 10.15 -17.68
C ALA A 56 -7.42 8.86 -16.90
N ARG A 57 -8.44 8.10 -17.33
CA ARG A 57 -8.70 6.77 -16.79
C ARG A 57 -7.48 5.89 -17.02
N GLY A 58 -6.92 5.34 -15.95
CA GLY A 58 -5.71 4.51 -16.02
C GLY A 58 -4.39 5.29 -15.86
N ALA A 59 -4.44 6.59 -15.55
CA ALA A 59 -3.24 7.33 -15.15
C ALA A 59 -2.49 6.59 -14.01
N PRO A 60 -1.15 6.54 -14.08
CA PRO A 60 -0.38 5.75 -13.14
C PRO A 60 -0.45 6.32 -11.72
N VAL A 61 -0.70 5.43 -10.75
CA VAL A 61 -0.74 5.78 -9.31
C VAL A 61 0.13 4.87 -8.45
N ALA A 62 0.73 5.43 -7.39
CA ALA A 62 1.54 4.72 -6.42
C ALA A 62 1.06 4.99 -4.98
N TRP A 63 1.67 4.35 -3.99
CA TRP A 63 1.37 4.53 -2.57
C TRP A 63 2.64 4.81 -1.80
N VAL A 64 2.55 5.58 -0.72
CA VAL A 64 3.68 5.80 0.18
C VAL A 64 3.97 4.51 0.96
N LEU A 65 5.22 4.07 0.98
CA LEU A 65 5.62 2.81 1.63
C LEU A 65 5.27 2.81 3.12
N SER A 66 5.56 3.89 3.85
CA SER A 66 5.27 4.00 5.28
C SER A 66 3.78 3.88 5.60
N GLU A 67 2.90 4.46 4.78
CA GLU A 67 1.45 4.37 4.97
C GLU A 67 0.94 2.94 4.82
N VAL A 68 1.42 2.23 3.79
CA VAL A 68 1.07 0.81 3.57
C VAL A 68 1.58 -0.06 4.71
N LEU A 69 2.82 0.15 5.17
CA LEU A 69 3.36 -0.59 6.32
C LEU A 69 2.57 -0.30 7.61
N ASN A 70 2.21 0.95 7.85
CA ASN A 70 1.42 1.35 9.02
C ASN A 70 0.03 0.73 9.00
N TRP A 71 -0.63 0.74 7.85
CA TRP A 71 -1.93 0.07 7.68
C TRP A 71 -1.83 -1.43 7.97
N THR A 72 -0.81 -2.13 7.44
CA THR A 72 -0.58 -3.55 7.73
C THR A 72 -0.35 -3.81 9.22
N ARG A 73 0.47 -2.98 9.88
CA ARG A 73 0.69 -3.09 11.34
C ARG A 73 -0.60 -2.88 12.13
N ALA A 74 -1.45 -1.93 11.74
CA ALA A 74 -2.73 -1.69 12.39
C ALA A 74 -3.67 -2.90 12.31
N ARG A 75 -3.68 -3.62 11.18
CA ARG A 75 -4.44 -4.88 11.03
C ARG A 75 -3.93 -5.98 11.95
N ILE A 76 -2.61 -6.13 12.06
CA ILE A 76 -1.97 -7.09 12.98
C ILE A 76 -2.34 -6.74 14.42
N ALA A 77 -2.19 -5.47 14.83
CA ALA A 77 -2.56 -5.02 16.16
C ALA A 77 -4.04 -5.20 16.47
N ALA A 78 -4.94 -4.96 15.50
CA ALA A 78 -6.37 -5.18 15.68
C ALA A 78 -6.71 -6.68 15.90
N ARG A 79 -6.04 -7.58 15.19
CA ARG A 79 -6.13 -9.04 15.44
C ARG A 79 -5.67 -9.36 16.85
N ASP A 80 -4.51 -8.86 17.25
CA ASP A 80 -3.90 -9.20 18.55
C ASP A 80 -4.74 -8.70 19.72
N LYS A 81 -5.36 -7.51 19.59
CA LYS A 81 -6.32 -6.99 20.59
C LYS A 81 -7.60 -7.82 20.71
N ALA A 82 -8.05 -8.47 19.64
CA ALA A 82 -9.24 -9.31 19.68
C ALA A 82 -8.95 -10.71 20.27
N ALA A 83 -7.69 -11.09 20.36
CA ALA A 83 -7.24 -12.37 20.91
C ALA A 83 -6.79 -12.29 22.38
N ALA A 84 -6.77 -11.09 22.96
CA ALA A 84 -6.47 -10.81 24.37
C ALA A 84 -7.75 -10.64 25.17
#